data_AF-M0N5X7-F1
#
_entry.id   AF-M0N5X7-F1
#
_cell.length_a   1.000
_cell.length_b   1.000
_cell.length_c   1.000
_cell.angle_alpha   90.00
_cell.angle_beta   90.00
_cell.angle_gamma   90.00
#
_symmetry.space_group_name_H-M   'P 1'
#
loop_
_entity.id
_entity.type
_entity.pdbx_description
1 polymer ?
#
loop_
_entity_poly.entity_id
_entity_poly.type
_entity_poly.pdbx_seq_one_letter_code
_entity_poly.pdbx_strand_id
1 'polypeptide(L)'
;MRRALAVGLCCVLVLVIGATPASAHGQHLSADAQYADNGTVVIESLFTATGGFLVLHADDGGEPGEPIGHSPTEYGYETGLTVNVSDETWQAWNGSRTVWAVLHLDDGDGEFDPADDEPVPAFGGSAKQSFAVDKRAAGPASVVASGFGSQPTSGSVTIERVALGHEGWVVVRTDRDGEPGAVVGRTALAAGVHENVSVTLDQSSYRNQDSRFGLWATVAERGSPVMIDGAPVASDFTVRKAANTTGADATTTATATSTRSTAGTSEASATEGSGFGFVVGILAIAGTAALALVRRRRR
;
A
#
# COMPACT_ATOMS: atom_id res chain seq x y z
N MET A 1 -21.11 25.12 -71.22
CA MET A 1 -19.94 24.25 -71.02
C MET A 1 -19.15 24.74 -69.80
N ARG A 2 -18.80 23.83 -68.88
CA ARG A 2 -17.85 23.94 -67.75
C ARG A 2 -18.39 24.63 -66.48
N ARG A 3 -18.95 23.85 -65.53
CA ARG A 3 -18.31 23.21 -64.33
C ARG A 3 -18.33 24.18 -63.13
N ALA A 4 -19.32 24.08 -62.23
CA ALA A 4 -19.34 23.23 -61.03
C ALA A 4 -18.24 23.58 -60.02
N LEU A 5 -18.65 24.08 -58.84
CA LEU A 5 -17.89 23.95 -57.58
C LEU A 5 -18.86 24.18 -56.41
N ALA A 6 -19.37 23.07 -55.87
CA ALA A 6 -20.07 23.01 -54.60
C ALA A 6 -19.01 23.09 -53.48
N VAL A 7 -19.17 24.05 -52.58
CA VAL A 7 -18.36 24.16 -51.35
C VAL A 7 -19.00 23.26 -50.30
N GLY A 8 -18.50 22.03 -50.18
CA GLY A 8 -18.82 21.12 -49.08
C GLY A 8 -17.72 21.21 -48.03
N LEU A 9 -17.93 22.03 -47.00
CA LEU A 9 -17.08 22.09 -45.82
C LEU A 9 -17.40 20.86 -44.95
N CYS A 10 -16.65 19.78 -45.13
CA CYS A 10 -16.73 18.59 -44.28
C CYS A 10 -15.80 18.78 -43.08
N CYS A 11 -16.32 19.27 -41.96
CA CYS A 11 -15.60 19.30 -40.68
C CYS A 11 -15.51 17.86 -40.15
N VAL A 12 -14.37 17.20 -40.40
CA VAL A 12 -14.04 15.93 -39.74
C VAL A 12 -13.53 16.25 -38.33
N LEU A 13 -14.42 16.16 -37.34
CA LEU A 13 -14.06 16.21 -35.93
C LEU A 13 -13.50 14.84 -35.54
N VAL A 14 -12.18 14.68 -35.55
CA VAL A 14 -11.52 13.46 -35.02
C VAL A 14 -11.48 13.60 -33.49
N LEU A 15 -12.47 13.02 -32.83
CA LEU A 15 -12.43 12.75 -31.39
C LEU A 15 -11.46 11.59 -31.17
N VAL A 16 -10.20 11.90 -30.89
CA VAL A 16 -9.26 10.92 -30.33
C VAL A 16 -9.68 10.71 -28.88
N ILE A 17 -10.54 9.73 -28.63
CA ILE A 17 -10.74 9.20 -27.28
C ILE A 17 -9.49 8.39 -26.98
N GLY A 18 -8.45 9.06 -26.48
CA GLY A 18 -7.33 8.40 -25.85
C GLY A 18 -7.90 7.66 -24.64
N ALA A 19 -7.93 6.33 -24.70
CA ALA A 19 -8.15 5.51 -23.53
C ALA A 19 -6.97 5.78 -22.59
N THR A 20 -7.15 6.67 -21.62
CA THR A 20 -6.28 6.73 -20.47
C THR A 20 -6.45 5.42 -19.73
N PRO A 21 -5.39 4.67 -19.39
CA PRO A 21 -5.52 3.61 -18.41
C PRO A 21 -5.89 4.27 -17.08
N ALA A 22 -7.18 4.30 -16.77
CA ALA A 22 -7.67 4.59 -15.44
C ALA A 22 -7.48 3.32 -14.58
N SER A 23 -6.35 3.26 -13.89
CA SER A 23 -6.25 2.85 -12.49
C SER A 23 -4.82 3.18 -12.04
N ALA A 24 -4.58 4.44 -11.66
CA ALA A 24 -3.45 4.70 -10.79
C ALA A 24 -3.83 4.06 -9.45
N HIS A 25 -3.33 2.85 -9.18
CA HIS A 25 -3.29 2.37 -7.80
C HIS A 25 -2.27 3.28 -7.10
N GLY A 26 -2.80 4.35 -6.51
CA GLY A 26 -2.05 5.37 -5.80
C GLY A 26 -1.27 4.76 -4.65
N GLN A 27 -0.33 5.55 -4.14
CA GLN A 27 0.38 5.21 -2.92
C GLN A 27 -0.64 4.87 -1.82
N HIS A 28 -0.32 3.85 -1.04
CA HIS A 28 -1.16 3.39 0.05
C HIS A 28 -0.30 3.29 1.30
N LEU A 29 -0.82 3.80 2.40
CA LEU A 29 -0.18 3.78 3.69
C LEU A 29 -1.28 3.48 4.70
N SER A 30 -1.01 2.58 5.64
CA SER A 30 -1.88 2.33 6.80
C SER A 30 -1.07 2.12 8.06
N ALA A 31 -1.53 2.71 9.15
CA ALA A 31 -1.07 2.58 10.51
C ALA A 31 -2.15 3.09 11.47
N ASP A 32 -2.51 2.30 12.47
CA ASP A 32 -3.46 2.67 13.50
C ASP A 32 -2.77 2.97 14.84
N ALA A 33 -3.61 3.28 15.83
CA ALA A 33 -3.16 3.58 17.18
C ALA A 33 -2.29 2.45 17.75
N GLN A 34 -1.19 2.80 18.42
CA GLN A 34 -0.27 1.80 18.98
C GLN A 34 0.52 2.32 20.18
N TYR A 35 0.92 1.39 21.05
CA TYR A 35 1.86 1.69 22.12
C TYR A 35 3.27 1.29 21.70
N ALA A 36 4.24 2.19 21.90
CA ALA A 36 5.66 1.94 21.72
C ALA A 36 6.39 2.04 23.08
N ASP A 37 7.43 1.23 23.28
CA ASP A 37 8.23 1.21 24.52
C ASP A 37 9.66 1.72 24.32
N ASN A 38 10.17 1.63 23.08
CA ASN A 38 11.54 1.96 22.72
C ASN A 38 11.66 3.01 21.58
N GLY A 39 10.56 3.67 21.22
CA GLY A 39 10.53 4.66 20.13
C GLY A 39 10.35 4.06 18.73
N THR A 40 10.24 2.73 18.62
CA THR A 40 9.91 2.07 17.35
C THR A 40 8.41 2.14 17.08
N VAL A 41 8.03 2.84 16.02
CA VAL A 41 6.66 2.92 15.51
C VAL A 41 6.51 1.94 14.35
N VAL A 42 5.39 1.21 14.33
CA VAL A 42 5.07 0.22 13.30
C VAL A 42 4.09 0.82 12.30
N ILE A 43 4.40 0.62 11.03
CA ILE A 43 3.59 0.99 9.89
C ILE A 43 3.07 -0.33 9.32
N GLU A 44 1.75 -0.47 9.30
CA GLU A 44 1.12 -1.76 9.04
C GLU A 44 1.29 -2.16 7.58
N SER A 45 1.07 -1.20 6.68
CA SER A 45 1.28 -1.43 5.26
C SER A 45 1.69 -0.15 4.53
N LEU A 46 2.55 -0.34 3.55
CA LEU A 46 2.99 0.70 2.64
C LEU A 46 3.05 0.11 1.22
N PHE A 47 2.43 0.81 0.27
CA PHE A 47 2.67 0.64 -1.15
C PHE A 47 3.20 1.94 -1.72
N THR A 48 4.40 1.91 -2.32
CA THR A 48 4.97 3.03 -3.05
C THR A 48 5.37 2.61 -4.47
N ALA A 49 5.03 3.43 -5.46
CA ALA A 49 5.39 3.18 -6.85
C ALA A 49 6.81 3.67 -7.20
N THR A 50 7.43 4.45 -6.31
CA THR A 50 8.70 5.15 -6.56
C THR A 50 9.81 4.75 -5.60
N GLY A 51 9.48 4.25 -4.39
CA GLY A 51 10.42 4.25 -3.26
C GLY A 51 10.56 5.64 -2.66
N GLY A 52 11.58 5.83 -1.81
CA GLY A 52 11.93 7.09 -1.17
C GLY A 52 12.11 6.92 0.33
N PHE A 53 11.51 7.81 1.12
CA PHE A 53 11.53 7.75 2.59
C PHE A 53 10.13 7.72 3.17
N LEU A 54 9.90 6.86 4.14
CA LEU A 54 8.76 7.00 5.04
C LEU A 54 9.19 7.81 6.26
N VAL A 55 8.58 8.97 6.44
CA VAL A 55 8.94 9.93 7.48
C VAL A 55 7.80 10.03 8.49
N LEU A 56 8.13 9.97 9.77
CA LEU A 56 7.23 10.34 10.85
C LEU A 56 7.39 11.82 11.13
N HIS A 57 6.27 12.53 11.20
CA HIS A 57 6.20 13.93 11.62
C HIS A 57 5.41 14.03 12.93
N ALA A 58 5.78 15.00 13.76
CA ALA A 58 4.92 15.46 14.84
C ALA A 58 3.62 16.05 14.24
N ASP A 59 2.52 15.98 14.98
CA ASP A 59 1.33 16.75 14.63
C ASP A 59 1.54 18.25 14.89
N ASP A 60 1.23 19.07 13.89
CA ASP A 60 1.13 20.53 13.99
C ASP A 60 -0.28 20.98 13.61
N GLY A 61 -1.21 20.86 14.56
CA GLY A 61 -2.57 21.36 14.38
C GLY A 61 -3.40 20.53 13.39
N GLY A 62 -3.17 19.22 13.32
CA GLY A 62 -3.85 18.32 12.38
C GLY A 62 -3.18 18.25 11.00
N GLU A 63 -1.93 18.69 10.88
CA GLU A 63 -1.10 18.52 9.68
C GLU A 63 0.29 18.00 10.08
N PRO A 64 1.06 17.40 9.14
CA PRO A 64 2.45 17.05 9.38
C PRO A 64 3.30 18.28 9.74
N GLY A 65 3.92 18.25 10.92
CA GLY A 65 4.86 19.27 11.41
C GLY A 65 6.32 18.87 11.21
N GLU A 66 7.16 19.07 12.22
CA GLU A 66 8.59 18.70 12.17
C GLU A 66 8.80 17.18 12.02
N PRO A 67 9.75 16.72 11.17
CA PRO A 67 10.17 15.32 11.12
C PRO A 67 10.73 14.86 12.47
N ILE A 68 10.30 13.68 12.91
CA ILE A 68 10.70 13.06 14.19
C ILE A 68 11.35 11.69 14.00
N GLY A 69 11.43 11.17 12.78
CA GLY A 69 12.08 9.90 12.45
C GLY A 69 11.82 9.54 10.98
N HIS A 70 12.66 8.72 10.37
CA HIS A 70 12.45 8.24 9.00
C HIS A 70 13.01 6.84 8.80
N SER A 71 12.58 6.18 7.72
CA SER A 71 13.17 4.95 7.20
C SER A 71 13.19 5.01 5.68
N PRO A 72 14.25 4.53 5.01
CA PRO A 72 14.21 4.33 3.57
C PRO A 72 13.15 3.27 3.22
N THR A 73 12.57 3.40 2.04
CA THR A 73 11.62 2.43 1.47
C THR A 73 11.91 2.20 -0.01
N GLU A 74 11.77 0.96 -0.45
CA GLU A 74 11.92 0.61 -1.85
C GLU A 74 10.59 0.66 -2.60
N TYR A 75 10.65 0.64 -3.93
CA TYR A 75 9.43 0.49 -4.71
C TYR A 75 8.74 -0.84 -4.37
N GLY A 76 7.41 -0.82 -4.30
CA GLY A 76 6.61 -2.01 -4.08
C GLY A 76 5.83 -1.94 -2.77
N TYR A 77 5.67 -3.11 -2.15
CA TYR A 77 4.77 -3.32 -1.02
C TYR A 77 5.53 -3.85 0.18
N GLU A 78 5.32 -3.22 1.33
CA GLU A 78 5.92 -3.58 2.61
C GLU A 78 4.85 -3.65 3.70
N THR A 79 5.04 -4.57 4.65
CA THR A 79 4.20 -4.75 5.84
C THR A 79 5.03 -4.70 7.10
N GLY A 80 4.46 -4.16 8.17
CA GLY A 80 5.12 -4.09 9.47
C GLY A 80 6.45 -3.31 9.44
N LEU A 81 6.57 -2.34 8.53
CA LEU A 81 7.74 -1.47 8.43
C LEU A 81 7.89 -0.70 9.74
N THR A 82 9.12 -0.59 10.24
CA THR A 82 9.39 0.10 11.50
C THR A 82 10.14 1.39 11.27
N VAL A 83 9.67 2.48 11.86
CA VAL A 83 10.36 3.77 11.88
C VAL A 83 10.70 4.12 13.32
N ASN A 84 11.97 4.44 13.58
CA ASN A 84 12.38 4.87 14.91
C ASN A 84 12.21 6.37 15.05
N VAL A 85 11.49 6.78 16.10
CA VAL A 85 11.49 8.17 16.57
C VAL A 85 12.89 8.50 17.07
N SER A 86 13.38 9.71 16.76
CA SER A 86 14.69 10.19 17.19
C SER A 86 14.84 10.13 18.71
N ASP A 87 16.05 9.85 19.19
CA ASP A 87 16.31 9.70 20.63
C ASP A 87 15.91 10.95 21.42
N GLU A 88 16.17 12.14 20.88
CA GLU A 88 15.81 13.42 21.52
C GLU A 88 14.29 13.56 21.64
N THR A 89 13.56 13.35 20.54
CA THR A 89 12.10 13.42 20.55
C THR A 89 11.50 12.35 21.47
N TRP A 90 12.03 11.13 21.44
CA TRP A 90 11.52 10.03 22.26
C TRP A 90 11.77 10.25 23.76
N GLN A 91 12.90 10.83 24.14
CA GLN A 91 13.19 11.19 25.53
C GLN A 91 12.24 12.26 26.05
N ALA A 92 11.88 13.24 25.22
CA ALA A 92 10.92 14.29 25.55
C ALA A 92 9.43 13.88 25.40
N TRP A 93 9.17 12.67 24.90
CA TRP A 93 7.82 12.17 24.66
C TRP A 93 7.06 11.93 25.98
N ASN A 94 5.85 12.48 26.07
CA ASN A 94 4.97 12.29 27.21
C ASN A 94 3.52 12.17 26.74
N GLY A 95 2.82 11.17 27.26
CA GLY A 95 1.45 10.80 26.91
C GLY A 95 1.28 10.37 25.46
N SER A 96 0.02 10.17 25.09
CA SER A 96 -0.40 9.96 23.71
C SER A 96 -0.12 11.19 22.86
N ARG A 97 0.37 10.98 21.64
CA ARG A 97 0.54 12.00 20.62
C ARG A 97 0.01 11.50 19.29
N THR A 98 -0.64 12.39 18.55
CA THR A 98 -0.85 12.19 17.12
C THR A 98 0.48 12.33 16.40
N VAL A 99 0.77 11.39 15.51
CA VAL A 99 1.87 11.47 14.55
C VAL A 99 1.33 11.36 13.14
N TRP A 100 2.10 11.87 12.18
CA TRP A 100 1.84 11.70 10.77
C TRP A 100 2.93 10.83 10.14
N ALA A 101 2.56 9.75 9.49
CA ALA A 101 3.44 9.07 8.55
C ALA A 101 3.23 9.69 7.15
N VAL A 102 4.30 10.13 6.51
CA VAL A 102 4.30 10.81 5.21
C VAL A 102 5.36 10.16 4.34
N LEU A 103 4.99 9.85 3.09
CA LEU A 103 5.96 9.36 2.12
C LEU A 103 6.64 10.56 1.45
N HIS A 104 7.97 10.53 1.38
CA HIS A 104 8.81 11.51 0.72
C HIS A 104 9.53 10.87 -0.46
N LEU A 105 9.81 11.67 -1.50
CA LEU A 105 10.70 11.28 -2.58
C LEU A 105 12.14 11.22 -2.06
N ASP A 106 12.99 10.48 -2.76
CA ASP A 106 14.45 10.52 -2.61
C ASP A 106 15.01 11.22 -3.85
N ASP A 107 15.86 12.21 -3.67
CA ASP A 107 16.52 12.96 -4.75
C ASP A 107 17.61 12.14 -5.48
N GLY A 108 17.93 10.96 -4.94
CA GLY A 108 18.85 9.97 -5.47
C GLY A 108 20.16 9.86 -4.68
N ASP A 109 20.33 10.60 -3.59
CA ASP A 109 21.49 10.50 -2.71
C ASP A 109 21.35 9.44 -1.60
N GLY A 110 20.12 9.00 -1.33
CA GLY A 110 19.80 7.95 -0.36
C GLY A 110 19.84 8.39 1.12
N GLU A 111 19.90 9.69 1.39
CA GLU A 111 19.81 10.29 2.74
C GLU A 111 18.57 11.19 2.82
N PHE A 112 17.81 11.12 3.91
CA PHE A 112 16.66 12.01 4.06
C PHE A 112 17.08 13.43 4.44
N ASP A 113 16.81 14.41 3.58
CA ASP A 113 16.91 15.84 3.87
C ASP A 113 15.54 16.52 3.71
N PRO A 114 14.91 17.02 4.80
CA PRO A 114 13.60 17.68 4.71
C PRO A 114 13.59 18.95 3.86
N ALA A 115 14.74 19.52 3.50
CA ALA A 115 14.82 20.67 2.60
C ALA A 115 14.79 20.29 1.12
N ASP A 116 15.24 19.09 0.76
CA ASP A 116 15.39 18.64 -0.63
C ASP A 116 14.39 17.51 -0.99
N ASP A 117 14.04 16.65 -0.02
CA ASP A 117 13.12 15.53 -0.17
C ASP A 117 11.67 15.94 0.07
N GLU A 118 11.00 16.32 -1.02
CA GLU A 118 9.60 16.74 -0.97
C GLU A 118 8.64 15.57 -0.68
N PRO A 119 7.54 15.80 0.07
CA PRO A 119 6.46 14.82 0.23
C PRO A 119 5.92 14.39 -1.13
N VAL A 120 5.61 13.10 -1.27
CA VAL A 120 5.06 12.62 -2.54
C VAL A 120 3.66 13.21 -2.75
N PRO A 121 3.35 13.79 -3.93
CA PRO A 121 2.04 14.35 -4.19
C PRO A 121 0.94 13.29 -4.15
N ALA A 122 -0.02 13.46 -3.24
CA ALA A 122 -1.21 12.62 -3.19
C ALA A 122 -2.17 12.95 -4.35
N PHE A 123 -2.11 12.20 -5.46
CA PHE A 123 -3.15 12.26 -6.49
C PHE A 123 -4.25 11.22 -6.19
N GLY A 124 -5.31 11.66 -5.50
CA GLY A 124 -6.56 10.90 -5.35
C GLY A 124 -6.61 9.85 -4.23
N GLY A 125 -5.63 9.79 -3.31
CA GLY A 125 -5.57 8.85 -2.17
C GLY A 125 -4.23 8.93 -1.39
N SER A 126 -4.14 8.28 -0.22
CA SER A 126 -3.22 8.61 0.89
C SER A 126 -1.70 8.45 0.63
N ALA A 127 -0.99 9.57 0.48
CA ALA A 127 0.48 9.69 0.64
C ALA A 127 0.89 10.19 2.05
N LYS A 128 -0.09 10.27 2.96
CA LYS A 128 0.09 10.54 4.39
C LYS A 128 -1.04 9.92 5.21
N GLN A 129 -0.77 9.57 6.47
CA GLN A 129 -1.73 9.05 7.43
C GLN A 129 -1.38 9.55 8.83
N SER A 130 -2.39 9.92 9.62
CA SER A 130 -2.22 10.22 11.04
C SER A 130 -2.80 9.14 11.94
N PHE A 131 -2.16 8.94 13.08
CA PHE A 131 -2.56 7.96 14.09
C PHE A 131 -1.96 8.31 15.46
N ALA A 132 -2.50 7.70 16.51
CA ALA A 132 -2.06 7.96 17.88
C ALA A 132 -0.93 7.00 18.29
N VAL A 133 0.16 7.54 18.84
CA VAL A 133 1.24 6.76 19.46
C VAL A 133 1.38 7.20 20.91
N ASP A 134 1.36 6.23 21.82
CA ASP A 134 1.62 6.48 23.24
C ASP A 134 2.83 5.67 23.74
N LYS A 135 3.59 6.30 24.63
CA LYS A 135 4.78 5.74 25.22
C LYS A 135 4.42 4.89 26.43
N ARG A 136 4.73 3.59 26.37
CA ARG A 136 4.39 2.63 27.43
C ARG A 136 5.59 1.84 27.89
N ALA A 137 6.05 2.14 29.11
CA ALA A 137 7.16 1.40 29.75
C ALA A 137 6.84 -0.10 29.99
N ALA A 138 5.55 -0.45 30.02
CA ALA A 138 5.09 -1.83 30.21
C ALA A 138 5.13 -2.68 28.92
N GLY A 139 5.83 -2.23 27.88
CA GLY A 139 6.00 -2.91 26.59
C GLY A 139 5.01 -2.44 25.52
N PRO A 140 5.22 -2.86 24.26
CA PRO A 140 4.46 -2.37 23.11
C PRO A 140 3.05 -2.95 23.06
N ALA A 141 2.20 -2.34 22.26
CA ALA A 141 0.97 -2.96 21.80
C ALA A 141 0.72 -2.50 20.37
N SER A 142 0.88 -3.43 19.43
CA SER A 142 0.64 -3.20 18.01
C SER A 142 0.17 -4.49 17.34
N VAL A 143 -0.57 -4.33 16.25
CA VAL A 143 -1.04 -5.43 15.42
C VAL A 143 -0.86 -5.05 13.97
N VAL A 144 -0.35 -5.98 13.17
CA VAL A 144 -0.26 -5.89 11.72
C VAL A 144 -1.03 -7.08 11.18
N ALA A 145 -2.18 -6.81 10.58
CA ALA A 145 -2.94 -7.85 9.90
C ALA A 145 -2.29 -8.24 8.56
N SER A 146 -2.99 -9.02 7.74
CA SER A 146 -2.49 -9.40 6.42
C SER A 146 -2.58 -8.23 5.44
N GLY A 147 -1.50 -8.03 4.70
CA GLY A 147 -1.36 -6.96 3.71
C GLY A 147 -2.13 -7.04 2.39
N PHE A 148 -1.62 -6.33 1.38
CA PHE A 148 -2.25 -6.02 0.09
C PHE A 148 -3.00 -7.21 -0.54
N GLY A 149 -4.25 -6.95 -0.91
CA GLY A 149 -5.15 -7.95 -1.48
C GLY A 149 -6.03 -8.60 -0.42
N SER A 150 -6.61 -9.74 -0.75
CA SER A 150 -7.49 -10.45 0.17
C SER A 150 -6.94 -11.81 0.57
N GLN A 151 -6.87 -12.03 1.88
CA GLN A 151 -6.41 -13.28 2.45
C GLN A 151 -7.42 -14.39 2.11
N PRO A 152 -7.00 -15.48 1.42
CA PRO A 152 -7.87 -16.64 1.25
C PRO A 152 -8.11 -17.33 2.59
N THR A 153 -9.37 -17.66 2.89
CA THR A 153 -9.76 -18.31 4.14
C THR A 153 -10.83 -19.37 3.93
N SER A 154 -10.78 -20.44 4.73
CA SER A 154 -11.82 -21.47 4.86
C SER A 154 -12.48 -21.47 6.25
N GLY A 155 -12.28 -20.41 7.04
CA GLY A 155 -12.77 -20.29 8.42
C GLY A 155 -11.69 -19.94 9.45
N SER A 156 -10.48 -19.60 9.00
CA SER A 156 -9.42 -19.07 9.87
C SER A 156 -8.62 -18.00 9.12
N VAL A 157 -8.16 -16.99 9.84
CA VAL A 157 -7.34 -15.90 9.30
C VAL A 157 -5.96 -15.92 9.95
N THR A 158 -5.02 -15.22 9.34
CA THR A 158 -3.64 -15.13 9.81
C THR A 158 -3.33 -13.67 10.04
N ILE A 159 -2.97 -13.32 11.26
CA ILE A 159 -2.50 -11.99 11.62
C ILE A 159 -0.98 -12.03 11.53
N GLU A 160 -0.41 -11.14 10.72
CA GLU A 160 1.00 -11.20 10.34
C GLU A 160 1.89 -11.00 11.55
N ARG A 161 1.61 -9.98 12.36
CA ARG A 161 2.39 -9.66 13.56
C ARG A 161 1.52 -9.11 14.67
N VAL A 162 1.81 -9.52 15.90
CA VAL A 162 1.19 -8.97 17.11
C VAL A 162 2.29 -8.77 18.15
N ALA A 163 2.43 -7.55 18.67
CA ALA A 163 3.32 -7.26 19.79
C ALA A 163 2.48 -6.90 21.02
N LEU A 164 2.77 -7.53 22.17
CA LEU A 164 2.10 -7.27 23.44
C LEU A 164 3.10 -7.18 24.58
N GLY A 165 3.01 -6.11 25.38
CA GLY A 165 3.80 -5.96 26.60
C GLY A 165 3.34 -6.87 27.75
N HIS A 166 2.11 -7.39 27.65
CA HIS A 166 1.52 -8.31 28.62
C HIS A 166 0.82 -9.47 27.92
N GLU A 167 0.46 -10.52 28.66
CA GLU A 167 -0.44 -11.53 28.12
C GLU A 167 -1.78 -10.90 27.72
N GLY A 168 -2.35 -11.38 26.62
CA GLY A 168 -3.52 -10.78 26.03
C GLY A 168 -4.12 -11.64 24.93
N TRP A 169 -4.87 -10.98 24.07
CA TRP A 169 -5.57 -11.61 22.95
C TRP A 169 -5.38 -10.78 21.70
N VAL A 170 -5.22 -11.46 20.57
CA VAL A 170 -5.65 -10.89 19.29
C VAL A 170 -7.11 -11.27 19.06
N VAL A 171 -7.93 -10.29 18.69
CA VAL A 171 -9.38 -10.42 18.54
C VAL A 171 -9.76 -9.96 17.14
N VAL A 172 -10.34 -10.86 16.36
CA VAL A 172 -10.84 -10.57 15.02
C VAL A 172 -12.31 -10.14 15.11
N ARG A 173 -12.64 -9.06 14.42
CA ARG A 173 -13.95 -8.40 14.45
C ARG A 173 -14.46 -8.18 13.04
N THR A 174 -15.78 -8.14 12.87
CA THR A 174 -16.39 -7.69 11.61
C THR A 174 -16.00 -6.25 11.33
N ASP A 175 -15.85 -5.89 10.06
CA ASP A 175 -15.96 -4.49 9.68
C ASP A 175 -17.40 -4.00 9.90
N ARG A 176 -17.54 -2.84 10.57
CA ARG A 176 -18.78 -2.08 10.64
C ARG A 176 -18.46 -0.66 10.20
N ASP A 177 -18.77 -0.36 8.95
CA ASP A 177 -18.66 0.98 8.39
C ASP A 177 -17.23 1.58 8.52
N GLY A 178 -16.20 0.74 8.37
CA GLY A 178 -14.80 1.15 8.54
C GLY A 178 -14.32 1.20 9.99
N GLU A 179 -15.05 0.59 10.93
CA GLU A 179 -14.63 0.48 12.33
C GLU A 179 -14.74 -0.97 12.85
N PRO A 180 -13.97 -1.35 13.89
CA PRO A 180 -14.08 -2.66 14.52
C PRO A 180 -15.46 -2.93 15.13
N GLY A 181 -16.19 -3.89 14.55
CA GLY A 181 -17.53 -4.31 14.97
C GLY A 181 -17.56 -5.51 15.94
N ALA A 182 -18.44 -6.47 15.65
CA ALA A 182 -18.69 -7.62 16.49
C ALA A 182 -17.52 -8.60 16.47
N VAL A 183 -17.21 -9.23 17.61
CA VAL A 183 -16.15 -10.24 17.70
C VAL A 183 -16.55 -11.50 16.94
N VAL A 184 -15.69 -11.95 16.04
CA VAL A 184 -15.87 -13.17 15.24
C VAL A 184 -14.74 -14.18 15.43
N GLY A 185 -13.72 -13.87 16.21
CA GLY A 185 -12.64 -14.81 16.52
C GLY A 185 -11.68 -14.23 17.54
N ARG A 186 -10.94 -15.08 18.25
CA ARG A 186 -9.86 -14.63 19.15
C ARG A 186 -8.85 -15.74 19.42
N THR A 187 -7.59 -15.36 19.64
CA THR A 187 -6.50 -16.25 20.05
C THR A 187 -5.74 -15.60 21.20
N ALA A 188 -5.48 -16.35 22.27
CA ALA A 188 -4.68 -15.89 23.42
C ALA A 188 -3.20 -15.92 23.07
N LEU A 189 -2.47 -14.90 23.52
CA LEU A 189 -1.03 -14.76 23.30
C LEU A 189 -0.35 -14.40 24.62
N ALA A 190 0.84 -14.96 24.85
CA ALA A 190 1.71 -14.51 25.91
C ALA A 190 2.27 -13.10 25.59
N ALA A 191 2.88 -12.44 26.57
CA ALA A 191 3.67 -11.25 26.30
C ALA A 191 4.81 -11.56 25.30
N GLY A 192 5.13 -10.60 24.43
CA GLY A 192 6.17 -10.71 23.40
C GLY A 192 5.66 -10.36 22.01
N VAL A 193 6.51 -10.63 21.01
CA VAL A 193 6.20 -10.49 19.58
C VAL A 193 5.86 -11.87 19.02
N HIS A 194 4.72 -11.94 18.34
CA HIS A 194 4.22 -13.15 17.70
C HIS A 194 4.03 -12.88 16.22
N GLU A 195 4.39 -13.84 15.38
CA GLU A 195 4.19 -13.77 13.94
C GLU A 195 3.27 -14.89 13.45
N ASN A 196 2.59 -14.63 12.34
CA ASN A 196 1.73 -15.59 11.66
C ASN A 196 0.67 -16.21 12.59
N VAL A 197 0.04 -15.38 13.42
CA VAL A 197 -0.92 -15.82 14.43
C VAL A 197 -2.21 -16.27 13.75
N SER A 198 -2.56 -17.54 13.91
CA SER A 198 -3.82 -18.08 13.39
C SER A 198 -4.99 -17.76 14.33
N VAL A 199 -6.09 -17.27 13.76
CA VAL A 199 -7.34 -17.02 14.48
C VAL A 199 -8.50 -17.73 13.78
N THR A 200 -9.13 -18.66 14.49
CA THR A 200 -10.34 -19.35 14.02
C THR A 200 -11.54 -18.40 14.08
N LEU A 201 -12.28 -18.32 12.98
CA LEU A 201 -13.50 -17.54 12.89
C LEU A 201 -14.71 -18.34 13.37
N ASP A 202 -15.66 -17.67 14.02
CA ASP A 202 -16.98 -18.21 14.31
C ASP A 202 -17.65 -18.64 13.00
N GLN A 203 -18.06 -19.90 12.95
CA GLN A 203 -18.55 -20.50 11.71
C GLN A 203 -19.88 -19.88 11.26
N SER A 204 -20.73 -19.44 12.19
CA SER A 204 -22.01 -18.81 11.85
C SER A 204 -21.80 -17.42 11.27
N SER A 205 -20.91 -16.62 11.87
CA SER A 205 -20.49 -15.32 11.35
C SER A 205 -19.84 -15.48 9.98
N TYR A 206 -18.87 -16.39 9.83
CA TYR A 206 -18.16 -16.62 8.57
C TYR A 206 -19.09 -17.02 7.41
N ARG A 207 -20.03 -17.95 7.65
CA ARG A 207 -20.95 -18.44 6.60
C ARG A 207 -21.83 -17.35 6.03
N ASN A 208 -22.26 -16.39 6.86
CA ASN A 208 -23.18 -15.32 6.47
C ASN A 208 -22.51 -14.16 5.71
N GLN A 209 -21.18 -14.13 5.63
CA GLN A 209 -20.46 -13.09 4.90
C GLN A 209 -20.49 -13.29 3.37
N ASP A 210 -20.18 -12.24 2.63
CA ASP A 210 -19.97 -12.31 1.19
C ASP A 210 -18.71 -13.11 0.81
N SER A 211 -18.48 -13.29 -0.49
CA SER A 211 -17.27 -13.95 -0.99
C SER A 211 -15.97 -13.20 -0.67
N ARG A 212 -16.07 -11.87 -0.48
CA ARG A 212 -15.02 -10.97 -0.02
C ARG A 212 -15.61 -10.03 1.02
N PHE A 213 -14.94 -9.82 2.13
CA PHE A 213 -15.42 -8.95 3.22
C PHE A 213 -14.25 -8.42 4.06
N GLY A 214 -14.45 -7.27 4.69
CA GLY A 214 -13.48 -6.65 5.59
C GLY A 214 -13.57 -7.20 7.01
N LEU A 215 -12.43 -7.23 7.68
CA LEU A 215 -12.27 -7.60 9.07
C LEU A 215 -11.30 -6.64 9.75
N TRP A 216 -11.39 -6.57 11.07
CA TRP A 216 -10.43 -5.87 11.91
C TRP A 216 -9.74 -6.87 12.84
N ALA A 217 -8.43 -6.78 12.97
CA ALA A 217 -7.70 -7.33 14.09
C ALA A 217 -7.58 -6.24 15.16
N THR A 218 -7.81 -6.59 16.42
CA THR A 218 -7.60 -5.70 17.57
C THR A 218 -6.83 -6.45 18.64
N VAL A 219 -6.04 -5.75 19.45
CA VAL A 219 -5.43 -6.35 20.64
C VAL A 219 -6.28 -6.05 21.88
N ALA A 220 -6.32 -7.02 22.79
CA ALA A 220 -7.04 -6.90 24.06
C ALA A 220 -6.18 -7.39 25.22
N GLU A 221 -6.15 -6.62 26.30
CA GLU A 221 -5.48 -6.96 27.55
C GLU A 221 -6.51 -6.97 28.69
N ARG A 222 -6.38 -7.90 29.63
CA ARG A 222 -7.32 -8.05 30.78
C ARG A 222 -8.80 -8.13 30.35
N GLY A 223 -9.07 -8.65 29.16
CA GLY A 223 -10.43 -8.83 28.62
C GLY A 223 -11.04 -7.60 27.94
N SER A 224 -10.30 -6.50 27.83
CA SER A 224 -10.77 -5.25 27.19
C SER A 224 -9.87 -4.90 26.00
N PRO A 225 -10.42 -4.28 24.93
CA PRO A 225 -9.60 -3.73 23.86
C PRO A 225 -8.57 -2.74 24.41
N VAL A 226 -7.36 -2.78 23.87
CA VAL A 226 -6.34 -1.78 24.15
C VAL A 226 -6.69 -0.53 23.35
N MET A 227 -6.73 0.62 24.02
CA MET A 227 -7.16 1.90 23.44
C MET A 227 -6.12 2.98 23.68
N ILE A 228 -6.07 3.97 22.80
CA ILE A 228 -5.32 5.22 22.92
C ILE A 228 -6.25 6.34 22.47
N ASP A 229 -6.54 7.29 23.36
CA ASP A 229 -7.46 8.42 23.09
C ASP A 229 -8.81 8.03 22.45
N GLY A 230 -9.31 6.83 22.76
CA GLY A 230 -10.57 6.31 22.23
C GLY A 230 -10.43 5.56 20.89
N ALA A 231 -9.25 5.55 20.26
CA ALA A 231 -8.94 4.69 19.12
C ALA A 231 -8.42 3.32 19.60
N PRO A 232 -8.92 2.20 19.04
CA PRO A 232 -8.40 0.88 19.36
C PRO A 232 -7.04 0.66 18.70
N VAL A 233 -6.16 -0.10 19.37
CA VAL A 233 -5.00 -0.69 18.71
C VAL A 233 -5.49 -1.79 17.80
N ALA A 234 -5.53 -1.49 16.50
CA ALA A 234 -6.22 -2.26 15.50
C ALA A 234 -5.43 -2.33 14.20
N SER A 235 -5.89 -3.16 13.26
CA SER A 235 -5.39 -3.23 11.89
C SER A 235 -6.49 -3.85 11.04
N ASP A 236 -6.88 -3.18 9.95
CA ASP A 236 -7.90 -3.68 9.03
C ASP A 236 -7.30 -4.61 7.97
N PHE A 237 -8.12 -5.52 7.44
CA PHE A 237 -7.72 -6.37 6.33
C PHE A 237 -8.92 -6.95 5.62
N THR A 238 -8.72 -7.31 4.35
CA THR A 238 -9.76 -7.97 3.55
C THR A 238 -9.51 -9.47 3.48
N VAL A 239 -10.58 -10.25 3.58
CA VAL A 239 -10.54 -11.69 3.35
C VAL A 239 -11.38 -12.10 2.15
N ARG A 240 -11.03 -13.23 1.54
CA ARG A 240 -11.83 -13.90 0.51
C ARG A 240 -12.09 -15.34 0.89
N LYS A 241 -13.32 -15.81 0.74
CA LYS A 241 -13.66 -17.22 0.93
C LYS A 241 -12.93 -18.06 -0.11
N ALA A 242 -12.27 -19.11 0.34
CA ALA A 242 -11.72 -20.12 -0.56
C ALA A 242 -12.89 -20.73 -1.37
N ALA A 243 -12.69 -20.92 -2.67
CA ALA A 243 -13.66 -21.63 -3.47
C ALA A 243 -13.83 -23.04 -2.90
N ASN A 244 -15.06 -23.45 -2.58
CA ASN A 244 -15.36 -24.84 -2.27
C ASN A 244 -15.03 -25.66 -3.52
N THR A 245 -13.85 -26.28 -3.55
CA THR A 245 -13.49 -27.23 -4.60
C THR A 245 -14.18 -28.55 -4.31
N THR A 246 -15.50 -28.58 -4.42
CA THR A 246 -16.25 -29.83 -4.39
C THR A 246 -16.14 -30.48 -5.78
N GLY A 247 -15.05 -31.23 -5.98
CA GLY A 247 -14.90 -32.25 -7.02
C GLY A 247 -14.73 -31.76 -8.46
N ALA A 248 -13.47 -31.65 -8.92
CA ALA A 248 -13.03 -32.09 -10.25
C ALA A 248 -11.50 -32.17 -10.27
N ASP A 249 -11.00 -33.28 -10.81
CA ASP A 249 -9.59 -33.60 -11.09
C ASP A 249 -8.69 -32.41 -11.42
N ALA A 250 -7.55 -32.32 -10.71
CA ALA A 250 -6.32 -31.79 -11.28
C ALA A 250 -5.11 -32.33 -10.50
N THR A 251 -4.70 -33.55 -10.88
CA THR A 251 -3.30 -33.93 -10.81
C THR A 251 -2.52 -32.95 -11.68
N THR A 252 -1.67 -32.09 -11.12
CA THR A 252 -0.42 -31.67 -11.77
C THR A 252 0.58 -31.22 -10.70
N THR A 253 1.50 -32.12 -10.39
CA THR A 253 2.81 -31.84 -9.84
C THR A 253 3.57 -30.88 -10.75
N ALA A 254 4.08 -29.78 -10.20
CA ALA A 254 5.21 -29.08 -10.80
C ALA A 254 6.09 -28.49 -9.69
N THR A 255 7.06 -29.31 -9.27
CA THR A 255 8.28 -28.89 -8.59
C THR A 255 9.08 -28.00 -9.54
N ALA A 256 9.27 -26.73 -9.19
CA ALA A 256 10.24 -25.86 -9.85
C ALA A 256 11.48 -25.72 -8.98
N THR A 257 12.43 -26.64 -9.16
CA THR A 257 13.82 -26.50 -8.71
C THR A 257 14.48 -25.43 -9.58
N SER A 258 14.87 -24.31 -8.97
CA SER A 258 15.63 -23.26 -9.65
C SER A 258 17.13 -23.56 -9.52
N THR A 259 17.74 -24.06 -10.61
CA THR A 259 19.20 -24.10 -10.75
C THR A 259 19.64 -23.14 -11.84
N ARG A 260 20.30 -22.07 -11.40
CA ARG A 260 21.05 -21.10 -12.20
C ARG A 260 22.29 -21.77 -12.80
N SER A 261 22.51 -21.63 -14.11
CA SER A 261 23.83 -21.83 -14.73
C SER A 261 24.05 -20.87 -15.89
N THR A 262 25.27 -20.34 -15.91
CA THR A 262 25.83 -19.28 -16.74
C THR A 262 26.38 -19.77 -18.08
N ALA A 263 26.43 -18.82 -19.04
CA ALA A 263 27.34 -18.68 -20.20
C ALA A 263 26.89 -19.20 -21.58
N GLY A 264 27.07 -18.34 -22.61
CA GLY A 264 27.35 -18.79 -23.98
C GLY A 264 26.70 -17.99 -25.13
N THR A 265 27.48 -17.10 -25.71
CA THR A 265 27.29 -16.26 -26.91
C THR A 265 26.91 -16.96 -28.24
N SER A 266 26.11 -16.24 -29.06
CA SER A 266 26.07 -16.12 -30.54
C SER A 266 25.13 -16.91 -31.46
N GLU A 267 24.54 -16.09 -32.35
CA GLU A 267 24.16 -16.27 -33.77
C GLU A 267 22.75 -16.72 -34.20
N ALA A 268 22.33 -16.07 -35.28
CA ALA A 268 20.98 -15.88 -35.77
C ALA A 268 20.54 -16.93 -36.81
N SER A 269 19.23 -17.16 -36.90
CA SER A 269 18.46 -17.21 -38.16
C SER A 269 16.96 -17.37 -37.89
N ALA A 270 16.18 -16.65 -38.70
CA ALA A 270 14.73 -16.57 -38.66
C ALA A 270 14.05 -17.77 -39.37
N THR A 271 12.80 -18.06 -38.98
CA THR A 271 11.57 -17.94 -39.82
C THR A 271 10.47 -18.94 -39.40
N GLU A 272 9.31 -18.34 -39.06
CA GLU A 272 7.90 -18.81 -39.11
C GLU A 272 7.41 -19.97 -38.20
N GLY A 273 6.26 -19.90 -37.51
CA GLY A 273 5.24 -18.85 -37.36
C GLY A 273 3.92 -19.42 -36.79
N SER A 274 3.25 -18.65 -35.92
CA SER A 274 1.81 -18.59 -35.54
C SER A 274 1.66 -18.54 -34.00
N GLY A 275 0.94 -17.62 -33.35
CA GLY A 275 0.15 -16.46 -33.75
C GLY A 275 -0.42 -15.76 -32.49
N PHE A 276 -0.85 -14.51 -32.67
CA PHE A 276 -1.57 -13.61 -31.73
C PHE A 276 -0.74 -13.04 -30.55
N GLY A 277 -0.54 -11.74 -30.35
CA GLY A 277 -1.06 -10.53 -30.98
C GLY A 277 -1.19 -9.43 -29.93
N PHE A 278 -0.25 -8.47 -29.86
CA PHE A 278 -0.45 -7.19 -29.18
C PHE A 278 0.23 -6.09 -30.01
N VAL A 279 -0.59 -5.14 -30.50
CA VAL A 279 -0.12 -3.95 -31.21
C VAL A 279 0.08 -2.85 -30.17
N VAL A 280 1.32 -2.36 -30.03
CA VAL A 280 1.63 -1.10 -29.37
C VAL A 280 1.96 -0.08 -30.46
N GLY A 281 1.11 0.93 -30.63
CA GLY A 281 1.37 2.05 -31.52
C GLY A 281 2.19 3.12 -30.82
N ILE A 282 3.44 3.32 -31.26
CA ILE A 282 4.27 4.48 -30.90
C ILE A 282 3.99 5.60 -31.91
N LEU A 283 3.52 6.76 -31.42
CA LEU A 283 3.31 7.97 -32.21
C LEU A 283 4.47 8.93 -31.94
N ALA A 284 5.39 9.04 -32.91
CA ALA A 284 6.45 10.06 -32.93
C ALA A 284 5.94 11.32 -33.63
N ILE A 285 6.01 12.47 -32.96
CA ILE A 285 5.71 13.79 -33.55
C ILE A 285 7.03 14.43 -33.99
N ALA A 286 7.24 14.54 -35.30
CA ALA A 286 8.29 15.35 -35.89
C ALA A 286 7.77 16.76 -36.16
N GLY A 287 8.32 17.76 -35.47
CA GLY A 287 8.06 19.17 -35.73
C GLY A 287 8.95 19.71 -36.86
N THR A 288 8.37 20.33 -37.88
CA THR A 288 9.09 21.10 -38.89
C THR A 288 8.95 22.59 -38.59
N ALA A 289 10.04 23.20 -38.10
CA ALA A 289 10.20 24.64 -38.06
C ALA A 289 10.73 25.13 -39.42
N ALA A 290 9.98 26.00 -40.10
CA ALA A 290 10.46 26.74 -41.25
C ALA A 290 10.46 28.24 -40.92
N LEU A 291 11.63 28.77 -40.58
CA LEU A 291 11.89 30.20 -40.48
C LEU A 291 12.94 30.56 -41.54
N ALA A 292 12.57 31.35 -42.54
CA ALA A 292 13.52 32.07 -43.38
C ALA A 292 12.90 33.41 -43.80
N LEU A 293 13.37 34.45 -43.11
CA LEU A 293 13.13 35.86 -43.40
C LEU A 293 14.14 36.35 -44.47
N VAL A 294 13.92 37.58 -44.96
CA VAL A 294 14.80 38.44 -45.80
C VAL A 294 14.51 38.29 -47.31
N ARG A 295 14.19 39.32 -48.13
CA ARG A 295 14.73 40.68 -48.23
C ARG A 295 13.83 41.63 -49.06
N ARG A 296 13.59 42.83 -48.52
CA ARG A 296 13.54 44.19 -49.14
C ARG A 296 13.67 44.30 -50.70
N ARG A 297 12.74 44.99 -51.37
CA ARG A 297 12.97 46.18 -52.26
C ARG A 297 11.72 46.69 -53.00
N ARG A 298 11.49 48.02 -52.89
CA ARG A 298 11.03 49.04 -53.89
C ARG A 298 9.69 48.78 -54.61
N ARG A 299 8.75 49.72 -54.73
CA ARG A 299 8.80 51.20 -54.80
C ARG A 299 7.63 51.81 -54.04
#